data_AF-U7QJM7-F1
#
_entry.id   AF-U7QJM7-F1
#
_cell.length_a   1.000
_cell.length_b   1.000
_cell.length_c   1.000
_cell.angle_alpha   90.00
_cell.angle_beta   90.00
_cell.angle_gamma   90.00
#
_symmetry.space_group_name_H-M   'P 1'
#
loop_
_entity.id
_entity.type
_entity.pdbx_description
1 polymer ?
#
loop_
_entity_poly.entity_id
_entity_poly.type
_entity_poly.pdbx_seq_one_letter_code
_entity_poly.pdbx_strand_id
1 'polypeptide(L)'
;MDVMSTGVIAYYVLVASRDGLFTPIVSGIETKAYSDPVPQAVILTAIVIGFSIQALMLVGVMKLARDNPTLESNEIEKNNTP
;
A
#
# COMPACT_ATOMS: atom_id res chain seq x y z
N MET A 1 -5.68 6.78 2.27
CA MET A 1 -5.40 5.43 1.73
C MET A 1 -4.05 4.89 2.20
N ASP A 2 -3.00 5.72 2.28
CA ASP A 2 -1.66 5.31 2.70
C ASP A 2 -1.59 4.56 4.05
N VAL A 3 -2.05 5.20 5.14
CA VAL A 3 -2.06 4.62 6.50
C VAL A 3 -2.73 3.25 6.57
N MET A 4 -3.82 3.05 5.81
CA MET A 4 -4.52 1.77 5.75
C MET A 4 -3.65 0.69 5.07
N SER A 5 -2.99 1.03 3.97
CA SER A 5 -2.08 0.12 3.27
C SER A 5 -0.89 -0.28 4.16
N THR A 6 -0.26 0.69 4.83
CA THR A 6 0.82 0.42 5.79
C THR A 6 0.36 -0.47 6.94
N GLY A 7 -0.87 -0.26 7.45
CA GLY A 7 -1.45 -1.10 8.51
C GLY A 7 -1.64 -2.56 8.08
N VAL A 8 -2.15 -2.79 6.87
CA VAL A 8 -2.30 -4.15 6.31
C VAL A 8 -0.94 -4.82 6.11
N ILE A 9 0.05 -4.08 5.60
CA ILE A 9 1.42 -4.59 5.43
C ILE A 9 2.02 -4.98 6.79
N ALA A 10 1.91 -4.12 7.80
CA ALA A 10 2.41 -4.40 9.14
C ALA A 10 1.77 -5.66 9.75
N TYR A 11 0.47 -5.86 9.53
CA TYR A 11 -0.22 -7.08 9.94
C TYR A 11 0.33 -8.33 9.24
N TYR A 12 0.57 -8.27 7.92
CA TYR A 12 1.18 -9.38 7.17
C TYR A 12 2.59 -9.70 7.66
N VAL A 13 3.41 -8.68 7.95
CA VAL A 13 4.74 -8.87 8.53
C VAL A 13 4.66 -9.58 9.89
N LEU A 14 3.70 -9.18 10.74
CA LEU A 14 3.49 -9.84 12.04
C LEU A 14 3.11 -11.31 11.89
N VAL A 15 2.26 -11.65 10.91
CA VAL A 15 1.88 -13.05 10.63
C VAL A 15 3.08 -13.84 10.10
N ALA A 16 3.85 -13.29 9.18
CA ALA A 16 5.01 -13.95 8.58
C ALA A 16 6.18 -14.18 9.56
N SER A 17 6.26 -13.35 10.61
CA SER A 17 7.33 -13.39 11.62
C SER A 17 7.07 -14.42 12.74
N ARG A 18 5.97 -15.17 12.70
CA ARG A 18 5.60 -16.13 13.75
C ARG A 18 6.50 -17.38 13.76
N ASP A 19 6.83 -17.90 12.59
CA ASP A 19 7.59 -19.15 12.45
C ASP A 19 9.12 -18.91 12.39
N GLY A 20 9.53 -17.67 12.09
CA GLY A 20 10.93 -17.29 12.03
C GLY A 20 11.10 -15.79 11.77
N LEU A 21 12.23 -15.23 12.20
CA LEU A 21 12.55 -13.80 12.08
C LEU A 21 13.61 -13.51 11.01
N PHE A 22 14.29 -14.55 10.49
CA PHE A 22 15.31 -14.37 9.48
C PHE A 22 14.69 -14.22 8.09
N THR A 23 15.30 -13.38 7.25
CA THR A 23 14.89 -13.21 5.86
C THR A 23 15.09 -14.51 5.08
N PRO A 24 14.14 -14.93 4.22
CA PRO A 24 14.17 -16.19 3.49
C PRO A 24 15.15 -16.12 2.30
N ILE A 25 16.40 -15.79 2.61
CA ILE A 25 17.52 -15.67 1.67
C ILE A 25 18.57 -16.68 2.12
N VAL A 26 18.68 -17.78 1.38
CA VAL A 26 19.61 -18.86 1.69
C VAL A 26 21.04 -18.36 1.48
N SER A 27 21.77 -18.16 2.58
CA SER A 27 23.19 -17.80 2.58
C SER A 27 23.98 -18.83 3.38
N GLY A 28 24.31 -19.95 2.74
CA GLY A 28 25.10 -21.06 3.32
C GLY A 28 24.27 -22.16 3.99
N ILE A 29 24.92 -22.97 4.84
CA ILE A 29 24.39 -24.21 5.45
C ILE A 29 23.80 -23.97 6.85
N GLU A 30 23.60 -22.72 7.28
CA GLU A 30 22.98 -22.45 8.58
C GLU A 30 21.46 -22.60 8.49
N THR A 31 20.94 -23.60 9.22
CA THR A 31 19.51 -23.82 9.47
C THR A 31 18.99 -22.78 10.46
N LYS A 32 18.79 -21.55 10.00
CA LYS A 32 18.09 -20.49 10.76
C LYS A 32 16.58 -20.62 10.61
N ALA A 33 15.83 -20.16 11.61
CA ALA A 33 14.37 -20.05 11.55
C ALA A 33 13.98 -18.91 10.59
N TYR A 34 13.73 -19.26 9.33
CA TYR A 34 13.31 -18.33 8.29
C TYR A 34 11.83 -17.94 8.46
N SER A 35 11.55 -16.68 8.18
CA SER A 35 10.17 -16.17 8.04
C SER A 35 9.50 -16.79 6.80
N ASP A 36 8.17 -16.85 6.82
CA ASP A 36 7.40 -17.40 5.69
C ASP A 36 7.63 -16.53 4.42
N PRO A 37 8.13 -17.11 3.32
CA PRO A 37 8.37 -16.38 2.07
C PRO A 37 7.08 -16.00 1.33
N VAL A 38 5.96 -16.68 1.58
CA VAL A 38 4.69 -16.45 0.85
C VAL A 38 4.12 -15.07 1.17
N PRO A 39 3.93 -14.66 2.45
CA PRO A 39 3.50 -13.30 2.78
C PRO A 39 4.44 -12.21 2.25
N GLN A 40 5.74 -12.46 2.13
CA GLN A 40 6.71 -11.46 1.67
C GLN A 40 6.51 -11.08 0.20
N ALA A 41 6.26 -12.08 -0.66
CA ALA A 41 5.95 -11.84 -2.06
C ALA A 41 4.63 -11.06 -2.23
N VAL A 42 3.64 -11.35 -1.38
CA VAL A 42 2.34 -10.65 -1.36
C VAL A 42 2.50 -9.20 -0.89
N ILE A 43 3.31 -8.94 0.15
CA ILE A 43 3.59 -7.58 0.61
C ILE A 43 4.25 -6.75 -0.50
N LEU A 44 5.26 -7.29 -1.18
CA LEU A 44 5.97 -6.56 -2.25
C LEU A 44 5.04 -6.17 -3.40
N THR A 45 4.15 -7.09 -3.81
CA THR A 45 3.14 -6.80 -4.84
C THR A 45 2.11 -5.77 -4.36
N ALA A 46 1.65 -5.88 -3.11
CA ALA A 46 0.70 -4.92 -2.54
C ALA A 46 1.28 -3.50 -2.46
N ILE A 47 2.57 -3.34 -2.12
CA ILE A 47 3.23 -2.03 -2.08
C ILE A 47 3.23 -1.37 -3.46
N VAL A 48 3.60 -2.10 -4.51
CA VAL A 48 3.67 -1.55 -5.87
C VAL A 48 2.28 -1.16 -6.38
N ILE A 49 1.26 -1.96 -6.11
CA ILE A 49 -0.13 -1.65 -6.45
C ILE A 49 -0.61 -0.41 -5.68
N GLY A 50 -0.38 -0.37 -4.36
CA GLY A 50 -0.75 0.75 -3.51
C GLY A 50 -0.12 2.06 -3.98
N PHE A 51 1.17 2.05 -4.28
CA PHE A 51 1.89 3.20 -4.82
C PHE A 51 1.31 3.65 -6.17
N SER A 52 1.00 2.72 -7.06
CA SER A 52 0.44 3.02 -8.38
C SER A 52 -0.93 3.71 -8.27
N ILE A 53 -1.80 3.24 -7.37
CA ILE A 53 -3.11 3.83 -7.13
C ILE A 53 -2.98 5.21 -6.47
N GLN A 54 -2.05 5.38 -5.52
CA GLN A 54 -1.77 6.68 -4.91
C GLN A 54 -1.32 7.72 -5.95
N ALA A 55 -0.43 7.34 -6.86
CA ALA A 55 0.03 8.21 -7.94
C ALA A 55 -1.14 8.62 -8.86
N LEU A 56 -1.99 7.65 -9.25
CA LEU A 56 -3.16 7.93 -10.08
C LEU A 56 -4.15 8.87 -9.37
N MET A 57 -4.46 8.62 -8.10
CA MET A 57 -5.34 9.48 -7.30
C MET A 57 -4.77 10.89 -7.16
N LEU A 58 -3.47 11.03 -6.92
CA LEU A 58 -2.82 12.34 -6.79
C LEU A 58 -2.96 13.14 -8.09
N VAL A 59 -2.67 12.54 -9.23
CA VAL A 59 -2.85 13.19 -10.54
C VAL A 59 -4.31 13.56 -10.78
N GLY A 60 -5.25 12.68 -10.40
CA GLY A 60 -6.68 12.95 -10.45
C GLY A 60 -7.08 14.18 -9.62
N VAL A 61 -6.62 14.26 -8.37
CA VAL A 61 -6.87 15.40 -7.48
C VAL A 61 -6.21 16.68 -8.00
N MET A 62 -4.98 16.60 -8.54
CA MET A 62 -4.30 17.76 -9.14
C MET A 62 -5.08 18.32 -10.33
N LYS A 63 -5.63 17.44 -11.18
CA LYS A 63 -6.48 17.85 -12.30
C LYS A 63 -7.78 18.47 -11.80
N LEU A 64 -8.43 17.85 -10.82
CA LEU A 64 -9.66 18.36 -10.23
C LEU A 64 -9.46 19.76 -9.59
N ALA A 65 -8.34 19.96 -8.89
CA ALA A 65 -7.94 21.23 -8.27
C ALA A 65 -7.66 22.34 -9.29
N ARG A 66 -7.25 21.98 -10.51
CA ARG A 66 -7.03 22.97 -11.58
C ARG A 66 -8.35 23.47 -12.16
N ASP A 67 -9.34 22.59 -12.26
CA ASP A 67 -10.63 22.88 -12.90
C ASP A 67 -11.69 23.41 -11.91
N ASN A 68 -11.47 23.22 -10.60
CA ASN A 68 -12.41 23.65 -9.55
C ASN A 68 -11.72 24.57 -8.53
N PRO A 69 -12.37 25.68 -8.12
CA PRO A 69 -11.82 26.61 -7.13
C PRO A 69 -11.75 26.04 -5.70
N THR A 70 -12.43 24.91 -5.45
CA THR A 70 -12.44 24.22 -4.17
C THR A 70 -12.27 22.72 -4.37
N LEU A 71 -11.66 22.05 -3.39
CA LEU A 71 -11.54 20.59 -3.32
C LEU A 71 -12.59 19.95 -2.40
N GLU A 72 -13.54 20.74 -1.89
CA GLU A 72 -14.66 20.25 -1.10
C GLU A 72 -15.62 19.43 -1.98
N SER A 73 -15.72 18.13 -1.70
CA SER A 73 -16.50 17.20 -2.54
C SER A 73 -17.98 17.60 -2.65
N ASN A 74 -18.58 18.07 -1.54
CA ASN A 74 -19.97 18.51 -1.50
C ASN A 74 -20.24 19.73 -2.40
N GLU A 75 -19.26 20.62 -2.54
CA GLU A 75 -19.40 21.84 -3.36
C GLU A 75 -19.21 21.53 -4.85
N ILE A 76 -18.28 20.61 -5.17
CA ILE A 76 -18.08 20.12 -6.54
C ILE A 76 -19.34 19.39 -7.04
N GLU A 77 -19.98 18.58 -6.20
CA GLU A 77 -21.20 17.85 -6.57
C GLU A 77 -22.36 18.80 -6.89
N LYS A 78 -22.63 19.80 -6.02
CA LYS A 78 -23.69 20.80 -6.25
C LYS A 78 -23.51 21.59 -7.55
N ASN A 79 -22.27 21.92 -7.91
CA ASN A 79 -21.97 22.71 -9.10
C ASN A 79 -22.05 21.87 -10.41
N ASN A 80 -22.14 20.54 -10.31
CA ASN A 80 -22.18 19.61 -11.44
C ASN A 80 -23.47 18.76 -11.49
N THR A 81 -24.41 18.92 -10.55
CA THR A 81 -25.77 18.40 -10.66
C THR A 81 -26.61 19.25 -11.64
N PRO A 82 -27.43 18.62 -12.51
CA PRO A 82 -28.34 19.34 -13.43
C PRO A 82 -29.49 20.04 -12.71
#